data_AF-A0A940W190-F1
#
_entry.id   AF-A0A940W190-F1
#
_cell.length_a   1.000
_cell.length_b   1.000
_cell.length_c   1.000
_cell.angle_alpha   90.00
_cell.angle_beta   90.00
_cell.angle_gamma   90.00
#
_symmetry.space_group_name_H-M   'P 1'
#
loop_
_entity.id
_entity.type
_entity.pdbx_description
1 polymer ?
#
loop_
_entity_poly.entity_id
_entity_poly.type
_entity_poly.pdbx_seq_one_letter_code
_entity_poly.pdbx_strand_id
1 'polypeptide(L)' 'MNPFLFVTDLHGSRWKYERTLALAKETGAGLVVNGGDISPHGRRHDDQERFYREFLGPH' A
#
# COMPACT_ATOMS: atom_id res chain seq x y z
N MET A 1 12.94 18.39 8.30
CA MET A 1 11.62 17.73 8.42
C MET A 1 11.62 16.60 7.40
N ASN A 2 11.35 15.37 7.82
CA ASN A 2 11.34 14.24 6.87
C ASN A 2 10.14 14.39 5.93
N PRO A 3 10.26 14.05 4.64
CA PRO A 3 9.13 14.08 3.74
C PRO A 3 8.06 13.08 4.18
N PHE A 4 6.83 13.27 3.68
CA PHE A 4 5.80 12.25 3.69
C PHE A 4 5.43 11.91 2.26
N LEU A 5 5.03 10.67 2.02
CA LEU A 5 4.51 10.25 0.71
C LEU A 5 2.99 10.22 0.77
N PHE A 6 2.34 10.88 -0.19
CA PHE A 6 0.92 10.70 -0.45
C PHE A 6 0.76 9.76 -1.65
N VAL A 7 0.01 8.67 -1.48
CA VAL A 7 -0.21 7.64 -2.52
C VAL A 7 -1.70 7.35 -2.66
N THR A 8 -2.11 6.89 -3.83
CA THR A 8 -3.50 6.51 -4.14
C THR A 8 -3.48 5.40 -5.19
N ASP A 9 -4.63 4.76 -5.41
CA ASP A 9 -4.84 3.83 -6.53
C ASP A 9 -3.85 2.65 -6.52
N LEU A 10 -3.54 2.13 -5.33
CA LEU A 10 -2.65 0.97 -5.19
C LEU A 10 -3.31 -0.30 -5.71
N HIS A 11 -4.64 -0.38 -5.62
CA HIS A 11 -5.49 -1.44 -6.16
C HIS A 11 -4.98 -2.85 -5.85
N GLY A 12 -4.52 -3.09 -4.62
CA GLY A 12 -3.96 -4.38 -4.20
C GLY A 12 -2.73 -4.84 -5.00
N SER A 13 -2.10 -3.96 -5.76
CA SER A 13 -1.01 -4.30 -6.66
C SER A 13 0.30 -4.39 -5.90
N ARG A 14 0.79 -5.61 -5.64
CA ARG A 14 1.99 -5.85 -4.81
C ARG A 14 3.19 -4.99 -5.23
N TRP A 15 3.43 -4.85 -6.53
CA TRP A 15 4.54 -4.03 -7.04
C TRP A 15 4.41 -2.55 -6.64
N LYS A 16 3.18 -2.00 -6.59
CA LYS A 16 2.95 -0.61 -6.18
C LYS A 16 3.28 -0.43 -4.70
N TYR A 17 2.85 -1.36 -3.85
CA TYR A 17 3.19 -1.34 -2.42
C TYR A 17 4.71 -1.45 -2.18
N GLU A 18 5.37 -2.38 -2.87
CA GLU A 18 6.82 -2.55 -2.79
C GLU A 18 7.54 -1.29 -3.26
N ARG A 19 7.08 -0.66 -4.36
CA ARG A 19 7.67 0.59 -4.84
C ARG A 19 7.42 1.76 -3.89
N THR A 20 6.23 1.85 -3.28
CA THR A 20 5.94 2.86 -2.25
C THR A 20 6.88 2.72 -1.06
N LEU A 21 7.11 1.49 -0.57
CA LEU A 21 8.04 1.23 0.52
C LEU A 21 9.49 1.56 0.14
N ALA A 22 9.93 1.17 -1.07
CA ALA A 22 11.25 1.49 -1.57
C ALA A 22 11.46 3.01 -1.64
N LEU A 23 10.50 3.74 -2.21
CA LEU A 23 10.55 5.20 -2.30
C LEU A 23 10.56 5.87 -0.91
N ALA A 24 9.78 5.35 0.04
CA ALA A 24 9.79 5.86 1.42
C ALA A 24 11.17 5.73 2.05
N LYS A 25 11.84 4.59 1.85
CA LYS A 25 13.21 4.34 2.32
C LYS A 25 14.23 5.23 1.60
N GLU A 26 14.16 5.32 0.28
CA GLU A 26 15.05 6.15 -0.56
C GLU A 26 14.99 7.63 -0.17
N THR A 27 13.80 8.13 0.16
CA THR A 27 13.56 9.55 0.48
C THR A 27 13.67 9.88 1.97
N GLY A 28 13.82 8.87 2.83
CA GLY A 28 13.77 9.04 4.28
C GLY A 28 12.39 9.48 4.79
N ALA A 29 11.31 9.14 4.07
CA ALA A 29 9.97 9.53 4.45
C ALA A 29 9.54 8.84 5.75
N GLY A 30 9.08 9.64 6.72
CA GLY A 30 8.63 9.14 8.03
C GLY A 30 7.16 8.73 8.07
N LEU A 31 6.41 9.04 7.01
CA LEU A 31 4.97 8.80 6.92
C LEU A 31 4.59 8.52 5.46
N VAL A 32 3.71 7.53 5.27
CA VAL A 32 3.00 7.30 4.01
C VAL A 32 1.51 7.42 4.29
N VAL A 33 0.84 8.32 3.57
CA VAL A 33 -0.61 8.52 3.63
C VAL A 33 -1.23 7.96 2.36
N ASN A 34 -2.12 6.98 2.51
CA ASN A 34 -2.90 6.45 1.40
C ASN A 34 -4.25 7.21 1.31
N GLY A 35 -4.53 7.81 0.15
CA GLY A 35 -5.72 8.61 -0.11
C GLY A 35 -6.96 7.84 -0.57
N GLY A 36 -6.87 6.53 -0.81
CA GLY A 36 -7.97 5.72 -1.33
C GLY A 36 -7.50 4.57 -2.23
N ASP A 37 -8.44 3.71 -2.60
CA ASP A 37 -8.25 2.63 -3.58
C ASP A 37 -7.07 1.71 -3.27
N ILE A 38 -7.02 1.30 -2.01
CA ILE A 38 -5.99 0.43 -1.44
C ILE A 38 -6.20 -1.05 -1.87
N SER A 39 -7.43 -1.51 -2.03
CA SER A 39 -7.80 -2.92 -2.20
C SER A 39 -7.67 -3.43 -3.64
N PRO A 40 -7.41 -4.73 -3.86
CA PRO A 40 -7.46 -5.32 -5.19
C PRO A 40 -8.84 -5.18 -5.83
N HIS A 41 -8.85 -4.96 -7.15
CA HIS A 41 -10.06 -5.02 -7.95
C HIS A 41 -10.59 -6.46 -7.98
N GLY A 42 -11.80 -6.67 -7.48
CA GLY A 42 -12.44 -7.98 -7.48
C GLY A 42 -13.80 -7.92 -6.82
N ARG A 43 -14.77 -8.69 -7.34
CA ARG A 43 -16.13 -8.76 -6.78
C ARG A 43 -16.21 -9.60 -5.49
N ARG A 44 -15.10 -10.20 -5.05
CA ARG A 44 -15.10 -11.16 -3.94
C ARG A 44 -14.43 -10.54 -2.73
N HIS A 45 -15.22 -10.36 -1.67
CA HIS A 45 -14.73 -9.93 -0.36
C HIS A 45 -13.56 -10.80 0.12
N ASP A 46 -13.56 -12.10 -0.20
CA ASP A 46 -12.50 -13.05 0.14
C ASP A 46 -11.13 -12.69 -0.44
N ASP A 47 -11.06 -12.14 -1.66
CA ASP A 47 -9.78 -11.77 -2.28
C ASP A 47 -9.20 -10.51 -1.63
N GLN A 48 -10.06 -9.58 -1.21
CA GLN A 48 -9.66 -8.41 -0.44
C GLN A 48 -9.24 -8.83 0.98
N GLU A 49 -10.02 -9.67 1.66
CA GLU A 49 -9.68 -10.20 2.98
C GLU A 49 -8.33 -10.92 2.96
N ARG A 50 -8.13 -11.83 1.99
CA ARG A 50 -6.87 -12.55 1.84
C ARG A 50 -5.71 -11.59 1.59
N PHE A 51 -5.89 -10.59 0.73
CA PHE A 51 -4.88 -9.57 0.48
C PHE A 51 -4.52 -8.79 1.75
N TYR A 52 -5.53 -8.36 2.52
CA TYR A 52 -5.30 -7.65 3.78
C TYR A 52 -4.62 -8.52 4.82
N ARG A 53 -5.03 -9.78 4.99
CA ARG A 53 -4.45 -10.67 6.02
C ARG A 53 -3.06 -11.18 5.68
N GLU A 54 -2.86 -11.61 4.44
CA GLU A 54 -1.65 -12.34 4.03
C GLU A 54 -0.57 -11.43 3.47
N PHE A 55 -0.93 -10.28 2.87
CA PHE A 55 0.06 -9.35 2.28
C PHE A 55 0.27 -8.09 3.12
N LEU A 56 -0.80 -7.41 3.57
CA LEU A 56 -0.67 -6.20 4.38
C LEU A 56 -0.64 -6.44 5.90
N GLY A 57 -1.19 -7.57 6.34
CA GLY A 57 -1.39 -7.93 7.74
C GLY A 57 -0.20 -8.52 8.49
N PRO A 58 0.82 -9.15 7.88
CA PRO A 58 1.94 -9.69 8.64
C PRO A 58 2.97 -8.59 8.95
N HIS A 59 2.59 -7.64 9.81
CA HIS A 59 3.48 -6.70 10.50
C HIS A 59 2.93 -6.34 11.88
#